data_AF-A0A2C9LUP5-F1
#
_entry.id   AF-A0A2C9LUP5-F1
#
_cell.length_a   1.000
_cell.length_b   1.000
_cell.length_c   1.000
_cell.angle_alpha   90.00
_cell.angle_beta   90.00
_cell.angle_gamma   90.00
#
_symmetry.space_group_name_H-M   'P 1'
#
loop_
_entity.id
_entity.type
_entity.pdbx_description
1 polymer ?
#
loop_
_entity_poly.entity_id
_entity_poly.type
_entity_poly.pdbx_seq_one_letter_code
_entity_poly.pdbx_strand_id
1 'polypeptide(L)'
;MASVLIAVFILVTATLSHGFPSGGPYYSCKTLKPGHNDELQTSTPPYAMSVSRATVEPGGRVSVTLSSKGSPFMGFMCAASENDDQSNKTVGQFYLTSSSSKVAHLQNCS
;
A
#
# COMPACT_ATOMS: atom_id res chain seq x y z
N MET A 1 -8.81 40.37 8.47
CA MET A 1 -9.66 39.43 9.23
C MET A 1 -9.85 38.11 8.48
N ALA A 2 -10.30 38.12 7.22
CA ALA A 2 -10.45 36.89 6.41
C ALA A 2 -9.16 36.04 6.30
N SER A 3 -8.00 36.67 6.10
CA SER A 3 -6.72 35.94 5.99
C SER A 3 -6.32 35.21 7.27
N VAL A 4 -6.67 35.75 8.44
CA VAL A 4 -6.40 35.11 9.75
C VAL A 4 -7.34 33.92 9.93
N LEU A 5 -8.60 34.06 9.56
CA LEU A 5 -9.59 32.97 9.62
C LEU A 5 -9.21 31.81 8.69
N ILE A 6 -8.74 32.10 7.47
CA ILE A 6 -8.26 31.09 6.52
C ILE A 6 -7.02 30.37 7.07
N ALA A 7 -6.06 31.10 7.63
CA ALA A 7 -4.87 30.50 8.23
C ALA A 7 -5.21 29.58 9.42
N VAL A 8 -6.12 30.01 10.30
CA VAL A 8 -6.61 29.18 11.41
C VAL A 8 -7.34 27.94 10.90
N PHE A 9 -8.17 28.06 9.87
CA PHE A 9 -8.88 26.92 9.28
C PHE A 9 -7.92 25.89 8.66
N ILE A 10 -6.90 26.34 7.92
CA ILE A 10 -5.86 25.46 7.37
C ILE A 10 -5.09 24.76 8.49
N LEU A 11 -4.72 25.49 9.55
CA LEU A 11 -3.94 24.91 10.65
C LEU A 11 -4.76 23.85 11.42
N VAL A 12 -6.04 24.11 11.69
CA VAL A 12 -6.92 23.14 12.35
C VAL A 12 -7.11 21.89 11.48
N THR A 13 -7.41 22.06 10.19
CA THR A 13 -7.61 20.91 9.28
C THR A 13 -6.34 20.09 9.07
N ALA A 14 -5.16 20.72 9.06
CA ALA A 14 -3.89 20.00 8.99
C ALA A 14 -3.68 19.06 10.20
N THR A 15 -4.07 19.48 11.41
CA THR A 15 -3.95 18.63 12.62
C THR A 15 -4.91 17.45 12.64
N LEU A 16 -5.99 17.50 11.86
CA LEU A 16 -6.94 16.39 11.69
C LEU A 16 -6.46 15.35 10.68
N SER A 17 -5.41 15.65 9.90
CA SER A 17 -4.85 14.73 8.93
C SER A 17 -3.72 13.89 9.53
N HIS A 18 -3.92 12.57 9.57
CA HIS A 18 -2.86 11.63 9.95
C HIS A 18 -2.06 11.21 8.71
N GLY A 19 -1.20 12.10 8.22
CA GLY A 19 -0.26 11.80 7.13
C GLY A 19 0.94 10.99 7.65
N PHE A 20 1.13 9.78 7.13
CA PHE A 20 2.29 8.95 7.47
C PHE A 20 3.34 9.05 6.36
N PRO A 21 4.42 9.84 6.52
CA PRO A 21 5.42 10.06 5.47
C PRO A 21 6.18 8.78 5.10
N SER A 22 6.19 7.79 5.98
CA SER A 22 6.75 6.46 5.76
C SER A 22 5.81 5.50 5.02
N GLY A 23 4.62 5.95 4.59
CA GLY A 23 3.58 5.09 4.02
C GLY A 23 2.66 4.49 5.09
N GLY A 24 2.01 3.37 4.78
CA GLY A 24 1.07 2.73 5.71
C GLY A 24 1.71 2.41 7.07
N PRO A 25 0.99 2.61 8.19
CA PRO A 25 1.52 2.34 9.52
C PRO A 25 1.80 0.83 9.72
N TYR A 26 2.77 0.49 10.56
CA TYR A 26 3.22 -0.91 10.77
C TYR A 26 2.07 -1.87 11.14
N TYR A 27 1.07 -1.42 11.91
CA TYR A 27 -0.08 -2.27 12.26
C TYR A 27 -0.97 -2.64 11.07
N SER A 28 -0.88 -1.89 9.96
CA SER A 28 -1.57 -2.20 8.70
C SER A 28 -0.89 -3.31 7.90
N CYS A 29 0.34 -3.69 8.24
CA CYS A 29 1.09 -4.73 7.52
C CYS A 29 0.34 -6.06 7.46
N LYS A 30 -0.19 -6.55 8.59
CA LYS A 30 -0.84 -7.86 8.66
C LYS A 30 -2.21 -7.88 7.99
N THR A 31 -2.99 -6.81 8.14
CA THR A 31 -4.36 -6.77 7.63
C THR A 31 -4.41 -6.24 6.19
N LEU A 32 -3.36 -5.56 5.73
CA LEU A 32 -3.33 -4.71 4.54
C LEU A 32 -4.44 -3.65 4.54
N LYS A 33 -5.03 -3.36 5.71
CA LYS A 33 -6.08 -2.36 5.86
C LYS A 33 -5.45 -1.02 6.24
N PRO A 34 -5.66 0.03 5.45
CA PRO A 34 -5.29 1.37 5.88
C PRO A 34 -6.16 1.74 7.09
N GLY A 35 -5.54 2.22 8.18
CA GLY A 35 -6.20 2.45 9.48
C GLY A 35 -7.24 3.58 9.52
N HIS A 36 -7.82 3.96 8.38
CA HIS A 36 -9.03 4.77 8.33
C HIS A 36 -10.22 3.81 8.35
N ASN A 37 -11.16 3.99 9.28
CA ASN A 37 -12.24 3.05 9.62
C ASN A 37 -13.32 2.91 8.52
N ASP A 38 -12.92 2.67 7.28
CA ASP A 38 -13.81 2.40 6.15
C ASP A 38 -14.04 0.90 5.96
N GLU A 39 -15.18 0.61 5.34
CA GLU A 39 -15.52 -0.74 4.91
C GLU A 39 -14.61 -1.21 3.76
N LEU A 40 -14.37 -2.51 3.72
CA LEU A 40 -13.58 -3.10 2.65
C LEU A 40 -14.31 -2.99 1.31
N GLN A 41 -13.57 -2.63 0.26
CA GLN A 41 -14.06 -2.69 -1.11
C GLN A 41 -14.44 -4.13 -1.48
N THR A 42 -15.71 -4.36 -1.83
CA THR A 42 -16.22 -5.65 -2.32
C THR A 42 -16.48 -5.66 -3.83
N SER A 43 -16.44 -4.48 -4.47
CA SER A 43 -16.58 -4.34 -5.92
C SER A 43 -15.28 -4.67 -6.66
N THR A 44 -15.35 -4.76 -8.00
CA THR A 44 -14.18 -4.99 -8.84
C THR A 44 -13.09 -3.94 -8.53
N PRO A 45 -11.86 -4.36 -8.19
CA PRO A 45 -10.81 -3.43 -7.80
C PRO A 45 -10.46 -2.48 -8.97
N PRO A 46 -10.20 -1.19 -8.68
CA PRO A 46 -9.83 -0.19 -9.69
C PRO A 46 -8.38 -0.34 -10.21
N TYR A 47 -7.71 -1.44 -9.85
CA TYR A 47 -6.36 -1.79 -10.27
C TYR A 47 -6.33 -3.19 -10.89
N ALA A 48 -5.24 -3.51 -11.58
CA ALA A 48 -4.88 -4.85 -12.02
C ALA A 48 -3.56 -5.24 -11.37
N MET A 49 -3.46 -6.50 -10.98
CA MET A 49 -2.22 -7.11 -10.52
C MET A 49 -1.90 -8.31 -11.40
N SER A 50 -0.64 -8.45 -11.79
CA SER A 50 -0.17 -9.61 -12.54
C SER A 50 1.20 -10.05 -12.05
N VAL A 51 1.48 -11.33 -12.28
CA VAL A 51 2.78 -11.94 -12.02
C VAL A 51 3.36 -12.45 -13.32
N SER A 52 4.67 -12.31 -13.51
CA SER A 52 5.33 -12.75 -14.75
C SER A 52 5.32 -14.27 -14.94
N ARG A 53 5.07 -15.04 -13.87
CA ARG A 53 5.00 -16.52 -13.85
C ARG A 53 4.03 -16.98 -12.78
N ALA A 54 3.30 -18.07 -13.05
CA ALA A 54 2.35 -18.66 -12.11
C ALA A 54 3.01 -19.53 -11.03
N THR A 55 4.21 -20.05 -11.31
CA THR A 55 4.98 -20.89 -10.39
C THR A 55 6.36 -20.28 -10.14
N VAL A 56 6.81 -20.42 -8.90
CA VAL A 56 8.14 -19.96 -8.45
C VAL A 56 8.80 -21.12 -7.72
N GLU A 57 9.92 -21.59 -8.25
CA GLU A 57 10.75 -22.59 -7.58
C GLU A 57 11.44 -21.98 -6.35
N PRO A 58 11.87 -22.79 -5.37
CA PRO A 58 12.66 -22.29 -4.24
C PRO A 58 13.87 -21.47 -4.69
N GLY A 59 13.99 -20.24 -4.20
CA GLY A 59 15.04 -19.30 -4.61
C GLY A 59 14.80 -18.60 -5.96
N GLY A 60 13.76 -18.99 -6.69
CA GLY A 60 13.30 -18.33 -7.90
C GLY A 60 12.74 -16.93 -7.63
N ARG A 61 12.63 -16.13 -8.69
CA ARG A 61 12.08 -14.78 -8.64
C ARG A 61 10.98 -14.63 -9.69
N VAL A 62 9.95 -13.88 -9.32
CA VAL A 62 8.85 -13.46 -10.21
C VAL A 62 8.71 -11.94 -10.13
N SER A 63 8.31 -11.31 -11.24
CA SER A 63 7.99 -9.88 -11.24
C SER A 63 6.51 -9.69 -10.97
N VAL A 64 6.19 -8.83 -10.00
CA VAL A 64 4.81 -8.40 -9.70
C VAL A 64 4.59 -7.04 -10.34
N THR A 65 3.52 -6.90 -11.11
CA THR A 65 3.11 -5.63 -11.71
C THR A 65 1.78 -5.20 -11.14
N LEU A 66 1.71 -3.98 -10.62
CA LEU A 66 0.49 -3.32 -10.18
C LEU A 66 0.22 -2.12 -11.10
N SER A 67 -0.95 -2.07 -11.71
CA SER A 67 -1.34 -0.98 -12.62
C SER A 67 -2.74 -0.48 -12.30
N SER A 68 -2.97 0.83 -12.43
CA SER A 68 -4.34 1.35 -12.40
C SER A 68 -5.10 1.01 -13.68
N LYS A 69 -6.42 0.80 -13.57
CA LYS A 69 -7.34 0.68 -14.72
C LYS A 69 -8.02 2.01 -15.09
N GLY A 70 -7.73 3.08 -14.36
CA GLY A 70 -8.32 4.40 -14.56
C GLY A 70 -7.43 5.47 -13.94
N SER A 71 -7.93 6.13 -12.89
CA SER A 71 -7.16 7.16 -12.17
C SER A 71 -5.93 6.58 -11.47
N PRO A 72 -4.78 7.30 -11.44
CA PRO A 72 -3.61 6.86 -10.70
C PRO A 72 -3.93 6.54 -9.23
N PHE A 73 -3.39 5.46 -8.68
CA PHE A 73 -3.45 5.23 -7.24
C PHE A 73 -2.53 6.23 -6.54
N MET A 74 -2.97 6.75 -5.39
CA MET A 74 -2.15 7.67 -4.57
C MET A 74 -1.13 6.94 -3.70
N GLY A 75 -1.33 5.64 -3.47
CA GLY A 75 -0.45 4.77 -2.70
C GLY A 75 -0.90 3.32 -2.79
N PHE A 76 -0.04 2.40 -2.35
CA PHE A 76 -0.35 0.98 -2.30
C PHE A 76 0.45 0.29 -1.18
N MET A 77 -0.07 -0.86 -0.74
CA MET A 77 0.66 -1.86 0.04
C MET A 77 0.54 -3.19 -0.69
N CYS A 78 1.63 -3.95 -0.72
CA CYS A 78 1.67 -5.26 -1.37
C CYS A 78 2.43 -6.23 -0.45
N ALA A 79 1.86 -7.40 -0.25
CA ALA A 79 2.47 -8.50 0.47
C ALA A 79 2.28 -9.78 -0.34
N ALA A 80 3.12 -10.78 -0.06
CA ALA A 80 2.98 -12.13 -0.58
C ALA A 80 2.74 -13.05 0.62
N SER A 81 1.69 -13.85 0.57
CA SER A 81 1.32 -14.83 1.60
C SER A 81 1.01 -16.17 0.95
N GLU A 82 0.91 -17.22 1.75
CA GLU A 82 0.32 -18.48 1.30
C GLU A 82 -1.19 -18.28 1.03
N ASN A 83 -1.76 -18.99 0.05
CA ASN A 83 -3.13 -18.75 -0.43
C ASN A 83 -4.20 -18.93 0.66
N ASP A 84 -3.97 -19.80 1.64
CA ASP A 84 -4.95 -20.16 2.68
C ASP A 84 -4.56 -19.65 4.07
N ASP A 85 -3.57 -18.76 4.15
CA ASP A 85 -3.11 -18.24 5.43
C ASP A 85 -3.96 -17.07 5.91
N GLN A 86 -4.93 -17.39 6.78
CA GLN A 86 -5.79 -16.39 7.46
C GLN A 86 -4.99 -15.44 8.37
N SER A 87 -3.75 -15.78 8.72
CA SER A 87 -2.88 -14.92 9.52
C SER A 87 -2.10 -13.89 8.69
N ASN A 88 -2.21 -13.95 7.35
CA ASN A 88 -1.48 -13.10 6.40
C ASN A 88 0.04 -13.05 6.69
N LYS A 89 0.62 -14.19 7.06
CA LYS A 89 2.06 -14.31 7.26
C LYS A 89 2.74 -14.08 5.92
N THR A 90 3.60 -13.07 5.90
CA THR A 90 4.33 -12.74 4.68
C THR A 90 5.39 -13.80 4.40
N VAL A 91 5.49 -14.23 3.14
CA VAL A 91 6.48 -15.19 2.66
C VAL A 91 7.37 -14.58 1.58
N GLY A 92 8.58 -15.12 1.46
CA GLY A 92 9.56 -14.64 0.49
C GLY A 92 10.09 -13.24 0.81
N GLN A 93 10.67 -12.58 -0.19
CA GLN A 93 11.24 -11.24 -0.07
C GLN A 93 10.98 -10.44 -1.35
N PHE A 94 10.53 -9.20 -1.18
CA PHE A 94 10.43 -8.24 -2.27
C PHE A 94 11.77 -7.56 -2.53
N TYR A 95 12.03 -7.30 -3.80
CA TYR A 95 13.16 -6.51 -4.27
C TYR A 95 12.62 -5.37 -5.12
N LEU A 96 13.12 -4.16 -4.88
CA LEU A 96 12.78 -3.02 -5.73
C LEU A 96 13.47 -3.17 -7.09
N THR A 97 12.72 -2.94 -8.16
CA THR A 97 13.29 -2.79 -9.51
C THR A 97 13.84 -1.38 -9.67
N SER A 98 14.60 -1.15 -10.74
CA SER A 98 15.01 0.21 -11.11
C SER A 98 13.81 1.15 -11.26
N SER A 99 12.69 0.65 -11.80
CA SER A 99 11.44 1.39 -11.97
C SER A 99 10.69 1.65 -10.65
N SER A 100 10.71 0.73 -9.69
CA SER A 100 9.96 0.90 -8.42
C SER A 100 10.76 1.60 -7.33
N SER A 101 12.08 1.65 -7.43
CA SER A 101 12.97 2.25 -6.41
C SER A 101 12.67 3.70 -6.05
N LYS A 102 12.00 4.46 -6.94
CA LYS A 102 11.64 5.88 -6.73
C LYS A 102 10.26 6.09 -6.14
N VAL A 103 9.41 5.07 -6.15
CA VAL A 103 7.96 5.19 -5.84
C VAL A 103 7.51 4.21 -4.76
N ALA A 104 8.40 3.32 -4.31
CA ALA A 104 8.09 2.29 -3.33
C ALA A 104 9.24 2.15 -2.32
N HIS A 105 8.88 1.71 -1.12
CA HIS A 105 9.83 1.38 -0.06
C HIS A 105 9.47 -0.01 0.51
N LEU A 106 10.50 -0.77 0.91
CA LEU A 106 10.31 -2.08 1.54
C LEU A 106 9.99 -1.85 3.03
N GLN A 107 8.79 -2.22 3.45
CA GLN A 107 8.39 -2.12 4.84
C GLN A 107 8.87 -3.34 5.63
N ASN A 108 9.47 -3.11 6.80
CA ASN A 108 9.80 -4.20 7.73
C ASN A 108 8.57 -4.54 8.58
N CYS A 109 7.81 -5.51 8.10
CA CYS A 109 6.60 -6.02 8.77
C CYS A 109 6.94 -7.28 9.61
N SER A 110 7.83 -7.14 10.60
CA SER A 110 8.26 -8.22 11.50
C SER A 110 7.35 -8.39 12.71
#